data_AF-A0A6P0LUN2-F1
#
_entry.id   AF-A0A6P0LUN2-F1
#
_cell.length_a   1.000
_cell.length_b   1.000
_cell.length_c   1.000
_cell.angle_alpha   90.00
_cell.angle_beta   90.00
_cell.angle_gamma   90.00
#
_symmetry.space_group_name_H-M   'P 1'
#
loop_
_entity.id
_entity.type
_entity.pdbx_description
1 polymer ?
#
loop_
_entity_poly.entity_id
_entity_poly.type
_entity_poly.pdbx_seq_one_letter_code
_entity_poly.pdbx_strand_id
1 'polypeptide(L)'
;MSDSTVSDSTAINENTTAVQLAEAPEQETSALDTITPLPGNRPIAPSDLNISETQSIMGHRPIDASNLQVLETMSVMGERPITSSNIEVLGIMKVSGERPIAASNLHLDEIEYIMGKRPIAPNDIDADPQLMGYLD
;
A
#
# COMPACT_ATOMS: atom_id res chain seq x y z
N MET A 1 12.12 28.60 -85.88
CA MET A 1 12.21 27.75 -87.09
C MET A 1 13.10 26.57 -86.76
N SER A 2 12.52 25.46 -86.29
CA SER A 2 12.90 24.05 -86.49
C SER A 2 12.32 23.19 -85.36
N ASP A 3 11.75 22.06 -85.77
CA ASP A 3 10.77 21.21 -85.09
C ASP A 3 11.34 19.79 -84.90
N SER A 4 10.70 18.98 -84.04
CA SER A 4 10.64 17.51 -84.02
C SER A 4 11.91 16.70 -83.63
N THR A 5 11.90 15.54 -82.94
CA THR A 5 10.87 14.66 -82.35
C THR A 5 11.59 13.54 -81.55
N VAL A 6 10.98 13.12 -80.43
CA VAL A 6 10.66 11.73 -79.99
C VAL A 6 11.79 10.77 -79.56
N SER A 7 11.58 10.10 -78.41
CA SER A 7 11.65 8.62 -78.26
C SER A 7 11.11 8.15 -76.90
N ASP A 8 10.06 7.33 -76.96
CA ASP A 8 9.52 6.49 -75.89
C ASP A 8 10.53 5.45 -75.37
N SER A 9 10.30 4.94 -74.14
CA SER A 9 10.11 3.51 -73.82
C SER A 9 10.69 3.05 -72.46
N THR A 10 9.78 2.60 -71.60
CA THR A 10 9.76 1.33 -70.88
C THR A 10 11.06 0.75 -70.30
N ALA A 11 11.15 0.65 -68.96
CA ALA A 11 11.65 -0.55 -68.27
C ALA A 11 11.32 -0.52 -66.77
N ILE A 12 10.76 -1.64 -66.31
CA ILE A 12 10.40 -1.97 -64.93
C ILE A 12 11.61 -2.70 -64.31
N ASN A 13 12.05 -2.34 -63.11
CA ASN A 13 12.62 -3.33 -62.19
C ASN A 13 12.45 -2.91 -60.72
N GLU A 14 11.57 -3.68 -60.08
CA GLU A 14 11.29 -3.77 -58.66
C GLU A 14 12.58 -4.09 -57.88
N ASN A 15 12.93 -3.27 -56.90
CA ASN A 15 13.54 -3.74 -55.65
C ASN A 15 13.35 -2.70 -54.55
N THR A 16 12.11 -2.55 -54.09
CA THR A 16 11.85 -1.86 -52.83
C THR A 16 12.20 -2.83 -51.70
N THR A 17 13.40 -2.65 -51.15
CA THR A 17 13.82 -3.24 -49.89
C THR A 17 12.77 -2.95 -48.82
N ALA A 18 11.97 -3.96 -48.46
CA ALA A 18 11.06 -3.89 -47.33
C ALA A 18 11.87 -3.85 -46.04
N VAL A 19 12.12 -2.64 -45.52
CA VAL A 19 12.57 -2.47 -44.14
C VAL A 19 11.34 -2.70 -43.27
N GLN A 20 11.30 -3.87 -42.62
CA GLN A 20 10.35 -4.19 -41.56
C GLN A 20 10.46 -3.10 -40.50
N LEU A 21 9.43 -2.27 -40.38
CA LEU A 21 9.28 -1.33 -39.28
C LEU A 21 9.02 -2.18 -38.04
N ALA A 22 10.04 -2.28 -37.19
CA ALA A 22 9.95 -2.96 -35.91
C ALA A 22 8.76 -2.39 -35.13
N GLU A 23 7.87 -3.29 -34.72
CA GLU A 23 6.73 -3.02 -33.87
C GLU A 23 7.25 -2.37 -32.58
N ALA A 24 6.90 -1.10 -32.38
CA ALA A 24 7.20 -0.37 -31.16
C ALA A 24 6.45 -1.07 -30.01
N PRO A 25 7.08 -1.26 -28.84
CA PRO A 25 6.40 -1.92 -27.73
C PRO A 25 5.15 -1.11 -27.40
N GLU A 26 4.02 -1.80 -27.30
CA GLU A 26 2.78 -1.25 -26.76
C GLU A 26 3.14 -0.59 -25.41
N GLN A 27 3.22 0.74 -25.41
CA GLN A 27 3.24 1.48 -24.17
C GLN A 27 1.88 1.23 -23.54
N GLU A 28 1.86 0.39 -22.50
CA GLU A 28 0.80 0.41 -21.51
C GLU A 28 0.62 1.88 -21.12
N THR A 29 -0.45 2.51 -21.59
CA THR A 29 -0.81 3.86 -21.20
C THR A 29 -1.09 3.78 -19.72
N SER A 30 -0.10 4.16 -18.90
CA SER A 30 -0.27 4.27 -17.47
C SER A 30 -1.53 5.10 -17.24
N ALA A 31 -2.39 4.67 -16.31
CA ALA A 31 -3.69 5.29 -16.01
C ALA A 31 -3.64 6.80 -15.65
N LEU A 32 -2.44 7.39 -15.69
CA LEU A 32 -2.13 8.80 -15.51
C LEU A 32 -2.40 9.67 -16.76
N ASP A 33 -2.47 9.10 -17.97
CA ASP A 33 -2.62 9.91 -19.20
C ASP A 33 -4.07 10.35 -19.48
N THR A 34 -5.06 9.81 -18.76
CA THR A 34 -6.50 10.08 -18.98
C THR A 34 -7.12 11.03 -17.96
N ILE A 35 -6.36 11.53 -16.99
CA ILE A 35 -6.87 12.39 -15.92
C ILE A 35 -6.72 13.87 -16.29
N THR A 36 -7.85 14.59 -16.33
CA THR A 36 -7.85 16.06 -16.43
C THR A 36 -7.10 16.65 -15.22
N PRO A 37 -6.06 17.47 -15.45
CA PRO A 37 -5.27 18.04 -14.37
C PRO A 37 -6.12 19.00 -13.53
N LEU A 38 -5.87 18.99 -12.21
CA LEU A 38 -6.48 19.96 -11.30
C LEU A 38 -6.05 21.40 -11.71
N PRO A 39 -6.85 22.43 -11.39
CA PRO A 39 -6.51 23.82 -11.71
C PRO A 39 -5.13 24.17 -11.16
N GLY A 40 -4.30 24.81 -11.99
CA GLY A 40 -2.90 25.08 -11.70
C GLY A 40 -1.96 23.88 -11.95
N ASN A 41 -2.36 22.91 -12.80
CA ASN A 41 -1.56 21.74 -13.18
C ASN A 41 -1.00 20.98 -11.96
N ARG A 42 -1.84 20.80 -10.93
CA ARG A 42 -1.43 20.07 -9.72
C ARG A 42 -1.31 18.57 -10.04
N PRO A 43 -0.19 17.92 -9.70
CA PRO A 43 -0.01 16.50 -9.96
C PRO A 43 -1.02 15.68 -9.16
N ILE A 44 -1.51 14.60 -9.76
CA ILE A 44 -2.41 13.63 -9.15
C ILE A 44 -1.61 12.33 -9.04
N ALA A 45 -1.47 11.81 -7.83
CA ALA A 45 -0.83 10.51 -7.59
C ALA A 45 -1.91 9.45 -7.33
N PRO A 46 -1.73 8.20 -7.78
CA PRO A 46 -2.58 7.11 -7.34
C PRO A 46 -2.47 6.92 -5.82
N SER A 47 -3.57 6.51 -5.19
CA SER A 47 -3.66 6.21 -3.76
C SER A 47 -4.27 4.82 -3.55
N ASP A 48 -3.80 4.08 -2.55
CA ASP A 48 -4.32 2.74 -2.22
C ASP A 48 -5.65 2.76 -1.44
N LEU A 49 -6.43 3.84 -1.56
CA LEU A 49 -7.66 4.06 -0.82
C LEU A 49 -8.81 3.20 -1.39
N ASN A 50 -9.49 2.45 -0.54
CA ASN A 50 -10.65 1.64 -0.93
C ASN A 50 -11.92 2.37 -0.53
N ILE A 51 -12.42 3.22 -1.44
CA ILE A 51 -13.59 4.06 -1.18
C ILE A 51 -14.83 3.16 -1.12
N SER A 52 -15.44 3.08 0.06
CA SER A 52 -16.69 2.33 0.29
C SER A 52 -17.91 3.16 -0.11
N GLU A 53 -17.93 4.42 0.31
CA GLU A 53 -19.05 5.34 0.13
C GLU A 53 -18.55 6.77 -0.07
N THR A 54 -19.42 7.65 -0.57
CA THR A 54 -19.15 9.09 -0.64
C THR A 54 -20.32 9.85 -0.02
N GLN A 55 -20.04 10.72 0.95
CA GLN A 55 -21.06 11.56 1.59
C GLN A 55 -21.01 12.99 1.05
N SER A 56 -22.20 13.56 0.80
CA SER A 56 -22.37 14.92 0.28
C SER A 56 -22.96 15.86 1.33
N ILE A 57 -22.22 16.09 2.41
CA ILE A 57 -22.66 16.99 3.50
C ILE A 57 -22.15 18.43 3.27
N MET A 58 -21.00 18.59 2.60
CA MET A 58 -20.47 19.86 2.08
C MET A 58 -19.43 19.56 0.97
N GLY A 59 -19.91 19.08 -0.17
CA GLY A 59 -19.08 18.49 -1.24
C GLY A 59 -18.87 16.98 -1.06
N HIS A 60 -18.25 16.34 -2.05
CA HIS A 60 -18.02 14.89 -2.05
C HIS A 60 -16.82 14.54 -1.15
N ARG A 61 -17.11 13.98 0.02
CA ARG A 61 -16.10 13.45 0.94
C ARG A 61 -16.08 11.92 0.82
N PRO A 62 -14.97 11.32 0.32
CA PRO A 62 -14.85 9.87 0.25
C PRO A 62 -14.71 9.28 1.65
N ILE A 63 -15.26 8.09 1.84
CA ILE A 63 -15.18 7.31 3.06
C ILE A 63 -14.41 6.03 2.73
N ASP A 64 -13.27 5.87 3.39
CA ASP A 64 -12.42 4.70 3.24
C ASP A 64 -12.98 3.50 3.99
N ALA A 65 -12.85 2.32 3.40
CA ALA A 65 -13.17 1.07 4.07
C ALA A 65 -12.07 0.67 5.05
N SER A 66 -12.42 0.44 6.32
CA SER A 66 -11.49 -0.11 7.31
C SER A 66 -11.68 -1.63 7.46
N ASN A 67 -10.60 -2.36 7.80
CA ASN A 67 -10.66 -3.80 8.09
C ASN A 67 -11.12 -4.12 9.53
N LEU A 68 -11.79 -3.19 10.21
CA LEU A 68 -12.27 -3.39 11.57
C LEU A 68 -13.52 -4.28 11.57
N GLN A 69 -13.51 -5.35 12.36
CA GLN A 69 -14.69 -6.18 12.58
C GLN A 69 -15.50 -5.61 13.74
N VAL A 70 -16.67 -5.05 13.42
CA VAL A 70 -17.66 -4.60 14.41
C VAL A 70 -18.50 -5.79 14.84
N LEU A 71 -18.56 -6.06 16.14
CA LEU A 71 -19.34 -7.16 16.72
C LEU A 71 -20.74 -6.72 17.11
N GLU A 72 -20.84 -5.52 17.71
CA GLU A 72 -22.08 -4.94 18.20
C GLU A 72 -21.96 -3.41 18.16
N THR A 73 -23.08 -2.69 18.16
CA THR A 73 -23.11 -1.23 18.28
C THR A 73 -23.98 -0.86 19.46
N MET A 74 -23.43 -0.10 20.42
CA MET A 74 -24.18 0.41 21.55
C MET A 74 -24.74 1.81 21.24
N SER A 75 -26.02 2.03 21.53
CA SER A 75 -26.67 3.33 21.37
C SER A 75 -26.74 4.07 22.72
N VAL A 76 -25.56 4.49 23.20
CA VAL A 76 -25.43 5.26 24.46
C VAL A 76 -24.73 6.58 24.14
N MET A 77 -25.51 7.67 24.21
CA MET A 77 -25.07 9.02 23.82
C MET A 77 -24.56 9.06 22.37
N GLY A 78 -25.29 8.40 21.46
CA GLY A 78 -24.93 8.19 20.06
C GLY A 78 -24.58 6.73 19.76
N GLU A 79 -24.33 6.43 18.48
CA GLU A 79 -23.89 5.11 18.02
C GLU A 79 -22.39 4.92 18.28
N ARG A 80 -22.04 3.91 19.09
CA ARG A 80 -20.65 3.58 19.42
C ARG A 80 -20.38 2.10 19.06
N PRO A 81 -19.56 1.82 18.05
CA PRO A 81 -19.27 0.44 17.67
C PRO A 81 -18.36 -0.24 18.71
N ILE A 82 -18.60 -1.52 18.94
CA ILE A 82 -17.77 -2.44 19.72
C ILE A 82 -17.01 -3.31 18.71
N THR A 83 -15.70 -3.13 18.63
CA THR A 83 -14.85 -3.87 17.69
C THR A 83 -14.20 -5.08 18.35
N SER A 84 -13.94 -6.13 17.57
CA SER A 84 -13.09 -7.23 18.04
C SER A 84 -11.65 -6.76 18.24
N SER A 85 -10.95 -7.38 19.20
CA SER A 85 -9.52 -7.15 19.44
C SER A 85 -8.85 -8.48 19.80
N ASN A 86 -7.57 -8.61 19.48
CA ASN A 86 -6.78 -9.81 19.82
C ASN A 86 -6.16 -9.73 21.23
N ILE A 87 -6.69 -8.87 22.11
CA ILE A 87 -6.20 -8.72 23.47
C ILE A 87 -6.83 -9.81 24.34
N GLU A 88 -6.01 -10.67 24.94
CA GLU A 88 -6.45 -11.64 25.95
C GLU A 88 -6.54 -10.98 27.33
N VAL A 89 -7.69 -11.09 28.00
CA VAL A 89 -7.92 -10.52 29.33
C VAL A 89 -7.93 -11.64 30.36
N LEU A 90 -6.96 -11.63 31.28
CA LEU A 90 -6.81 -12.65 32.33
C LEU A 90 -7.66 -12.35 33.58
N GLY A 91 -8.02 -11.08 33.79
CA GLY A 91 -8.80 -10.70 34.96
C GLY A 91 -9.18 -9.22 34.97
N ILE A 92 -9.95 -8.82 35.97
CA ILE A 92 -10.42 -7.45 36.16
C ILE A 92 -10.12 -7.01 37.60
N MET A 93 -9.41 -5.89 37.74
CA MET A 93 -9.15 -5.25 39.03
C MET A 93 -10.26 -4.23 39.35
N LYS A 94 -10.81 -4.27 40.57
CA LYS A 94 -11.96 -3.44 41.01
C LYS A 94 -11.61 -2.38 42.08
N VAL A 95 -10.51 -1.64 41.90
CA VAL A 95 -10.08 -0.63 42.90
C VAL A 95 -10.64 0.77 42.60
N SER A 96 -11.04 1.05 41.36
CA SER A 96 -11.67 2.33 40.95
C SER A 96 -12.32 2.16 39.56
N GLY A 97 -13.45 1.46 39.53
CA GLY A 97 -14.02 0.93 38.29
C GLY A 97 -13.38 -0.40 37.87
N GLU A 98 -13.77 -0.89 36.69
CA GLU A 98 -13.27 -2.14 36.12
C GLU A 98 -12.04 -1.87 35.27
N ARG A 99 -10.88 -2.35 35.71
CA ARG A 99 -9.60 -2.22 35.00
C ARG A 99 -9.16 -3.59 34.51
N PRO A 100 -9.20 -3.88 33.19
CA PRO A 100 -8.80 -5.17 32.67
C PRO A 100 -7.29 -5.37 32.83
N ILE A 101 -6.90 -6.59 33.16
CA ILE A 101 -5.51 -7.06 33.22
C ILE A 101 -5.29 -7.90 31.96
N ALA A 102 -4.58 -7.35 30.98
CA ALA A 102 -4.26 -8.03 29.74
C ALA A 102 -3.08 -9.01 29.91
N ALA A 103 -3.11 -10.12 29.18
CA ALA A 103 -1.97 -11.00 29.05
C ALA A 103 -0.88 -10.33 28.18
N SER A 104 0.39 -10.57 28.52
CA SER A 104 1.53 -10.18 27.69
C SER A 104 2.15 -11.42 27.07
N ASN A 105 2.33 -11.42 25.74
CA ASN A 105 3.06 -12.48 25.03
C ASN A 105 4.59 -12.32 25.08
N LEU A 106 5.09 -11.39 25.89
CA LEU A 106 6.53 -11.14 26.04
C LEU A 106 7.17 -12.27 26.85
N HIS A 107 8.19 -12.93 26.28
CA HIS A 107 9.02 -13.88 27.01
C HIS A 107 9.95 -13.11 27.97
N LEU A 108 9.93 -13.48 29.24
CA LEU A 108 10.75 -12.87 30.29
C LEU A 108 11.61 -13.96 30.92
N ASP A 109 12.92 -13.73 31.00
CA ASP A 109 13.87 -14.67 31.60
C ASP A 109 13.92 -14.50 33.11
N GLU A 110 14.01 -13.24 33.56
CA GLU A 110 14.13 -12.91 34.97
C GLU A 110 13.40 -11.61 35.32
N ILE A 111 12.91 -11.53 36.55
CA ILE A 111 12.38 -10.31 37.16
C ILE A 111 13.27 -9.98 38.35
N GLU A 112 14.12 -8.97 38.19
CA GLU A 112 14.97 -8.49 39.27
C GLU A 112 14.21 -7.50 40.17
N TYR A 113 14.44 -7.58 41.49
CA TYR A 113 13.76 -6.79 42.52
C TYR A 113 14.58 -5.61 43.05
N ILE A 114 15.66 -5.22 42.36
CA ILE A 114 16.48 -4.08 42.73
C ILE A 114 15.78 -2.80 42.24
N MET A 115 15.23 -2.02 43.18
CA MET A 115 14.42 -0.82 42.90
C MET A 115 13.11 -1.08 42.13
N GLY A 116 12.34 -2.07 42.61
CA GLY A 116 11.05 -2.42 42.02
C GLY A 116 11.15 -3.61 41.07
N LYS A 117 10.03 -3.97 40.42
CA LYS A 117 9.96 -5.11 39.51
C LYS A 117 10.34 -4.68 38.10
N ARG A 118 11.58 -4.94 37.68
CA ARG A 118 12.03 -4.63 36.30
C ARG A 118 12.11 -5.93 35.50
N PRO A 119 11.24 -6.13 34.49
CA PRO A 119 11.30 -7.31 33.63
C PRO A 119 12.51 -7.21 32.68
N ILE A 120 13.24 -8.32 32.52
CA ILE A 120 14.38 -8.43 31.61
C ILE A 120 14.02 -9.44 30.51
N ALA A 121 14.20 -9.04 29.25
CA ALA A 121 14.03 -9.93 28.10
C ALA A 121 15.31 -10.77 27.89
N PRO A 122 15.20 -11.96 27.27
CA PRO A 122 16.37 -12.75 26.89
C PRO A 122 17.31 -11.94 26.00
N ASN A 123 18.61 -12.12 26.23
CA ASN A 123 19.66 -11.62 25.34
C ASN A 123 20.14 -12.69 24.35
N ASP A 124 19.40 -13.79 24.22
CA ASP A 124 19.67 -14.84 23.25
C ASP A 124 19.29 -14.34 21.86
N ILE A 125 20.30 -13.82 21.16
CA ILE A 125 20.23 -13.57 19.73
C ILE A 125 20.50 -14.92 19.08
N ASP A 126 19.70 -15.32 18.07
CA ASP A 126 19.80 -16.59 17.32
C ASP A 126 21.11 -16.71 16.48
N ALA A 127 22.14 -15.97 16.88
CA ALA A 127 23.48 -16.11 16.38
C ALA A 127 24.19 -17.17 17.22
N ASP A 128 24.54 -18.26 16.56
CA ASP A 128 25.46 -19.26 17.11
C ASP A 128 26.67 -18.53 17.72
N PRO A 129 26.90 -18.63 19.05
CA PRO A 129 28.03 -18.00 19.72
C PRO A 129 29.37 -18.39 19.08
N GLN A 130 29.41 -19.53 18.37
CA GLN A 130 30.55 -19.99 17.61
C GLN A 130 30.80 -19.14 16.36
N LEU A 131 29.77 -18.55 15.73
CA LEU A 131 29.91 -17.74 14.51
C LEU A 131 30.37 -16.29 14.74
N MET A 132 30.20 -15.77 15.96
CA MET A 132 30.53 -14.38 16.33
C MET A 132 32.03 -14.05 16.26
N GLY A 133 32.91 -15.05 16.14
CA GLY A 133 34.36 -14.90 16.02
C GLY A 133 34.95 -15.10 14.62
N TYR A 134 34.11 -15.35 13.60
CA TYR A 134 34.55 -15.64 12.22
C TYR A 134 34.22 -14.54 11.20
N LEU A 135 33.69 -13.39 11.64
CA LEU A 135 33.45 -12.22 10.80
C LEU A 135 34.63 -11.24 10.91
N ASP A 136 35.70 -11.51 10.15
CA ASP A 136 36.81 -10.59 9.86
C ASP A 136 37.00 -10.49 8.34
#